data_AF-R3WES7-F1
#
_entry.id   AF-R3WES7-F1
#
_cell.length_a   1.000
_cell.length_b   1.000
_cell.length_c   1.000
_cell.angle_alpha   90.00
_cell.angle_beta   90.00
_cell.angle_gamma   90.00
#
_symmetry.space_group_name_H-M   'P 1'
#
loop_
_entity.id
_entity.type
_entity.pdbx_description
1 polymer ?
#
loop_
_entity_poly.entity_id
_entity_poly.type
_entity_poly.pdbx_seq_one_letter_code
_entity_poly.pdbx_strand_id
1 'polypeptide(L)'
;MKDKKKYYEKYRNYYFCEIVLLVGWITNFILFSRFYKESIFYVDKQAKLVIQILFMVNYYLEDVLLYLFVSFLVMTLNLLLILMFYIKSKQSMVRQKEMKYSMILFLIIIGINAIALLNTIIWPLFLLVFIFSLTVVYIIYVITKYLYEGKDELYEDNELIKIEVGFQTKEEAEKYTEEFLTYWADDFERKGYRLVDSIKKDPKKEWYVEFFTQIIK
;
A
#
# COMPACT_ATOMS: atom_id res chain seq x y z
N MET A 1 17.93 -4.09 -21.05
CA MET A 1 16.63 -4.11 -21.76
C MET A 1 15.77 -5.32 -21.42
N LYS A 2 16.31 -6.56 -21.37
CA LYS A 2 15.54 -7.77 -21.00
C LYS A 2 14.90 -7.70 -19.60
N ASP A 3 15.61 -7.20 -18.59
CA ASP A 3 15.06 -7.05 -17.23
C ASP A 3 13.88 -6.07 -17.14
N LYS A 4 13.96 -4.94 -17.86
CA LYS A 4 12.85 -3.96 -17.92
C LYS A 4 11.61 -4.58 -18.56
N LYS A 5 11.78 -5.35 -19.63
CA LYS A 5 10.67 -6.03 -20.30
C LYS A 5 9.94 -6.99 -19.36
N LYS A 6 10.69 -7.77 -18.56
CA LYS A 6 10.15 -8.71 -17.56
C LYS A 6 9.44 -7.99 -16.40
N TYR A 7 9.90 -6.80 -16.01
CA TYR A 7 9.26 -5.96 -14.99
C TYR A 7 7.90 -5.42 -15.45
N TYR A 8 7.83 -4.80 -16.64
CA TYR A 8 6.57 -4.29 -17.20
C TYR A 8 5.54 -5.39 -17.42
N GLU A 9 5.98 -6.60 -17.78
CA GLU A 9 5.09 -7.75 -17.92
C GLU A 9 4.47 -8.17 -16.57
N LYS A 10 5.26 -8.15 -15.49
CA LYS A 10 4.82 -8.48 -14.12
C LYS A 10 3.81 -7.47 -13.55
N TYR A 11 3.90 -6.20 -13.94
CA TYR A 11 3.03 -5.12 -13.46
C TYR A 11 2.09 -4.54 -14.54
N ARG A 12 1.93 -5.22 -15.67
CA ARG A 12 1.11 -4.75 -16.81
C ARG A 12 -0.30 -4.35 -16.38
N ASN A 13 -0.94 -5.19 -15.55
CA ASN A 13 -2.29 -4.93 -15.08
C ASN A 13 -2.38 -3.69 -14.18
N TYR A 14 -1.34 -3.43 -13.38
CA TYR A 14 -1.28 -2.23 -12.54
C TYR A 14 -1.23 -0.96 -13.39
N TYR A 15 -0.34 -0.92 -14.39
CA TYR A 15 -0.24 0.20 -15.32
C TYR A 15 -1.49 0.35 -16.20
N PHE A 16 -2.16 -0.74 -16.55
CA PHE A 16 -3.44 -0.66 -17.26
C PHE A 16 -4.53 -0.01 -16.38
N CYS A 17 -4.66 -0.45 -15.12
CA CYS A 17 -5.59 0.16 -14.17
C CYS A 17 -5.25 1.64 -13.91
N GLU A 18 -3.96 2.00 -13.83
CA GLU A 18 -3.50 3.39 -13.74
C GLU A 18 -4.08 4.25 -14.87
N ILE A 19 -3.91 3.80 -16.12
CA ILE A 19 -4.39 4.52 -17.30
C ILE A 19 -5.91 4.66 -17.27
N VAL A 20 -6.64 3.60 -16.91
CA VAL A 20 -8.10 3.63 -16.81
C VAL A 20 -8.55 4.65 -15.76
N LEU A 21 -7.90 4.67 -14.59
CA LEU A 21 -8.22 5.63 -13.53
C LEU A 21 -7.86 7.07 -13.92
N LEU A 22 -6.78 7.26 -14.67
CA LEU A 22 -6.37 8.57 -15.19
C LEU A 22 -7.41 9.09 -16.20
N VAL A 23 -7.87 8.25 -17.11
CA VAL A 23 -8.97 8.60 -18.04
C VAL A 23 -10.25 8.92 -17.27
N GLY A 24 -10.56 8.17 -16.21
CA GLY A 24 -11.70 8.44 -15.34
C GLY A 24 -11.62 9.82 -14.68
N TRP A 25 -10.45 10.17 -14.12
CA TRP A 25 -10.20 11.49 -13.54
C TRP A 25 -10.37 12.62 -14.55
N ILE A 26 -9.72 12.52 -15.71
CA ILE A 26 -9.78 13.55 -16.75
C ILE A 26 -11.22 13.74 -17.24
N THR A 27 -11.92 12.64 -17.50
CA THR A 27 -13.30 12.68 -17.99
C THR A 27 -14.23 13.33 -16.96
N ASN A 28 -14.15 12.89 -15.70
CA ASN A 28 -14.92 13.45 -14.60
C ASN A 28 -14.62 14.94 -14.42
N PHE A 29 -13.34 15.34 -14.46
CA PHE A 29 -12.93 16.73 -14.33
C PHE A 29 -13.47 17.63 -15.46
N ILE A 30 -13.41 17.18 -16.72
CA ILE A 30 -13.92 17.94 -17.86
C ILE A 30 -15.44 18.13 -17.75
N LEU A 31 -16.17 17.07 -17.44
CA LEU A 31 -17.62 17.12 -17.32
C LEU A 31 -18.06 17.98 -16.13
N PHE A 32 -17.45 17.76 -14.97
CA PHE A 32 -17.70 18.57 -13.78
C PHE A 32 -17.35 20.04 -14.01
N SER A 33 -16.26 20.36 -14.73
CA SER A 33 -15.89 21.75 -15.02
C SER A 33 -16.91 22.46 -15.90
N ARG A 34 -17.51 21.76 -16.87
CA ARG A 34 -18.59 22.30 -17.72
C ARG A 34 -19.83 22.57 -16.89
N PHE A 35 -20.29 21.56 -16.15
CA PHE A 35 -21.40 21.68 -15.21
C PHE A 35 -21.18 22.84 -14.23
N TYR A 36 -20.04 22.86 -13.55
CA TYR A 36 -19.72 23.87 -12.55
C TYR A 36 -19.73 25.29 -13.13
N LYS A 37 -19.20 25.48 -14.34
CA LYS A 37 -19.19 26.78 -15.02
C LYS A 37 -20.60 27.28 -15.33
N GLU A 38 -21.50 26.38 -15.73
CA GLU A 38 -22.91 26.71 -16.01
C GLU A 38 -23.65 27.03 -14.71
N SER A 39 -23.52 26.18 -13.70
CA SER A 39 -24.26 26.34 -12.43
C SER A 39 -23.78 27.55 -11.62
N ILE A 40 -22.47 27.84 -11.60
CA ILE A 40 -21.90 28.96 -10.86
C ILE A 40 -22.27 30.32 -11.42
N PHE A 41 -22.67 30.39 -12.70
CA PHE A 41 -23.14 31.63 -13.30
C PHE A 41 -24.38 32.18 -12.58
N TYR A 42 -25.23 31.30 -12.07
CA TYR A 42 -26.47 31.64 -11.37
C TYR A 42 -26.29 31.87 -9.86
N VAL A 43 -25.10 31.61 -9.33
CA VAL A 43 -24.79 31.76 -7.91
C VAL A 43 -24.38 33.21 -7.62
N ASP A 44 -25.01 33.82 -6.62
CA ASP A 44 -24.58 35.11 -6.10
C ASP A 44 -23.20 35.00 -5.42
N LYS A 45 -22.20 35.62 -6.04
CA LYS A 45 -20.81 35.60 -5.56
C LYS A 45 -20.59 36.41 -4.28
N GLN A 46 -21.50 37.33 -3.94
CA GLN A 46 -21.43 38.12 -2.71
C GLN A 46 -22.06 37.39 -1.51
N ALA A 47 -22.84 36.35 -1.76
CA ALA A 47 -23.44 35.54 -0.70
C ALA A 47 -22.36 34.76 0.08
N LYS A 48 -22.68 34.41 1.34
CA LYS A 48 -21.81 33.54 2.15
C LYS A 48 -21.71 32.15 1.51
N LEU A 49 -20.55 31.50 1.66
CA LEU A 49 -20.28 30.16 1.10
C LEU A 49 -21.37 29.13 1.44
N VAL A 50 -21.91 29.13 2.66
CA VAL A 50 -23.01 28.22 3.04
C VAL A 50 -24.25 28.43 2.18
N ILE A 51 -24.61 29.68 1.86
CA ILE A 51 -25.77 30.01 1.02
C ILE A 51 -25.51 29.57 -0.42
N GLN A 52 -24.30 29.76 -0.92
CA GLN A 52 -23.90 29.34 -2.27
C GLN A 52 -23.94 27.82 -2.42
N ILE A 53 -23.47 27.07 -1.40
CA ILE A 53 -23.59 25.61 -1.36
C ILE A 53 -25.07 25.21 -1.30
N LEU A 54 -25.87 25.85 -0.45
CA LEU A 54 -27.29 25.55 -0.31
C LEU A 54 -28.02 25.75 -1.65
N PHE A 55 -27.66 26.78 -2.41
CA PHE A 55 -28.19 27.00 -3.76
C PHE A 55 -27.82 25.84 -4.70
N MET A 56 -26.53 25.47 -4.76
CA MET A 56 -26.08 24.36 -5.60
C MET A 56 -26.77 23.05 -5.25
N VAL A 57 -26.91 22.75 -3.96
CA VAL A 57 -27.55 21.53 -3.47
C VAL A 57 -29.06 21.55 -3.71
N ASN A 58 -29.73 22.71 -3.67
CA ASN A 58 -31.18 22.77 -3.91
C ASN A 58 -31.55 22.65 -5.40
N TYR A 59 -30.78 23.27 -6.29
CA TYR A 59 -31.13 23.35 -7.71
C TYR A 59 -30.42 22.33 -8.60
N TYR A 60 -29.26 21.81 -8.15
CA TYR A 60 -28.42 20.91 -8.93
C TYR A 60 -28.04 19.64 -8.15
N LEU A 61 -28.91 19.21 -7.23
CA LEU A 61 -28.63 18.09 -6.33
C LEU A 61 -28.15 16.84 -7.05
N GLU A 62 -28.90 16.44 -8.08
CA GLU A 62 -28.67 15.20 -8.82
C GLU A 62 -27.31 15.20 -9.51
N ASP A 63 -27.00 16.27 -10.24
CA ASP A 63 -25.70 16.44 -10.90
C ASP A 63 -24.56 16.48 -9.88
N VAL A 64 -24.72 17.25 -8.79
CA VAL A 64 -23.71 17.33 -7.73
C VAL A 64 -23.45 15.94 -7.13
N LEU A 65 -24.49 15.18 -6.82
CA LEU A 65 -24.35 13.83 -6.27
C LEU A 65 -23.68 12.88 -7.28
N LEU A 66 -24.03 12.97 -8.57
CA LEU A 66 -23.41 12.16 -9.61
C LEU A 66 -21.90 12.39 -9.67
N TYR A 67 -21.45 13.65 -9.74
CA TYR A 67 -20.03 13.98 -9.79
C TYR A 67 -19.30 13.63 -8.49
N LEU A 68 -19.93 13.80 -7.33
CA LEU A 68 -19.38 13.36 -6.04
C LEU A 68 -19.22 11.84 -5.99
N PHE A 69 -20.21 11.09 -6.47
CA PHE A 69 -20.18 9.64 -6.49
C PHE A 69 -19.10 9.10 -7.43
N VAL A 70 -19.01 9.63 -8.66
CA VAL A 70 -17.94 9.26 -9.60
C VAL A 70 -16.57 9.59 -9.00
N SER A 71 -16.43 10.78 -8.40
CA SER A 71 -15.19 11.17 -7.72
C SER A 71 -14.84 10.24 -6.57
N PHE A 72 -15.82 9.81 -5.77
CA PHE A 72 -15.64 8.83 -4.70
C PHE A 72 -15.14 7.48 -5.25
N LEU A 73 -15.75 6.95 -6.31
CA LEU A 73 -15.32 5.70 -6.91
C LEU A 73 -13.90 5.79 -7.44
N VAL A 74 -13.60 6.82 -8.23
CA VAL A 74 -12.27 6.99 -8.84
C VAL A 74 -11.21 7.21 -7.75
N MET A 75 -11.50 8.01 -6.71
CA MET A 75 -10.60 8.23 -5.58
C MET A 75 -10.34 6.95 -4.80
N THR A 76 -11.41 6.21 -4.45
CA THR A 76 -11.30 4.96 -3.69
C THR A 76 -10.52 3.90 -4.46
N LEU A 77 -10.81 3.72 -5.75
CA LEU A 77 -10.08 2.79 -6.61
C LEU A 77 -8.60 3.17 -6.75
N ASN A 78 -8.28 4.47 -6.85
CA ASN A 78 -6.90 4.94 -6.86
C ASN A 78 -6.17 4.60 -5.55
N LEU A 79 -6.78 4.91 -4.41
CA LEU A 79 -6.19 4.62 -3.10
C LEU A 79 -6.01 3.11 -2.89
N LEU A 80 -6.95 2.28 -3.34
CA LEU A 80 -6.84 0.83 -3.32
C LEU A 80 -5.73 0.32 -4.22
N LEU A 81 -5.57 0.90 -5.41
CA LEU A 81 -4.49 0.55 -6.32
C LEU A 81 -3.12 0.81 -5.67
N ILE A 82 -2.96 1.97 -5.02
CA ILE A 82 -1.76 2.31 -4.25
C ILE A 82 -1.53 1.31 -3.12
N LEU A 83 -2.57 0.97 -2.38
CA LEU A 83 -2.48 -0.01 -1.29
C LEU A 83 -2.05 -1.38 -1.79
N MET A 84 -2.69 -1.90 -2.85
CA MET A 84 -2.34 -3.19 -3.46
C MET A 84 -0.90 -3.19 -3.96
N PHE A 85 -0.46 -2.08 -4.55
CA PHE A 85 0.91 -1.93 -5.02
C PHE A 85 1.91 -1.89 -3.87
N TYR A 86 1.59 -1.19 -2.79
CA TYR A 86 2.38 -1.17 -1.57
C TYR A 86 2.53 -2.58 -0.95
N ILE A 87 1.43 -3.33 -0.81
CA ILE A 87 1.46 -4.70 -0.27
C ILE A 87 2.31 -5.62 -1.16
N LYS A 88 2.05 -5.62 -2.48
CA LYS A 88 2.78 -6.46 -3.43
C LYS A 88 4.26 -6.08 -3.54
N SER A 89 4.58 -4.81 -3.34
CA SER A 89 5.95 -4.33 -3.23
C SER A 89 6.65 -4.84 -1.98
N LYS A 90 5.97 -4.87 -0.84
CA LYS A 90 6.58 -5.33 0.41
C LYS A 90 6.94 -6.82 0.31
N GLN A 91 6.09 -7.62 -0.32
CA GLN A 91 6.28 -9.06 -0.50
C GLN A 91 7.34 -9.44 -1.54
N SER A 92 7.69 -8.54 -2.46
CA SER A 92 8.69 -8.82 -3.48
C SER A 92 9.82 -7.82 -3.30
N MET A 93 11.01 -8.25 -2.87
CA MET A 93 12.23 -7.44 -2.69
C MET A 93 12.75 -6.81 -4.01
N VAL A 94 11.86 -6.24 -4.81
CA VAL A 94 12.07 -5.78 -6.18
C VAL A 94 12.52 -4.32 -6.14
N ARG A 95 13.52 -4.02 -6.98
CA ARG A 95 14.17 -2.72 -7.20
C ARG A 95 13.30 -1.50 -6.90
N GLN A 96 13.49 -0.91 -5.71
CA GLN A 96 12.82 0.31 -5.22
C GLN A 96 12.87 1.53 -6.18
N LYS A 97 13.81 1.59 -7.12
CA LYS A 97 14.04 2.76 -7.98
C LYS A 97 12.96 2.98 -9.04
N GLU A 98 12.56 1.96 -9.80
CA GLU A 98 11.50 2.11 -10.83
C GLU A 98 10.11 2.29 -10.18
N MET A 99 9.94 1.76 -8.97
CA MET A 99 8.73 1.92 -8.15
C MET A 99 8.50 3.35 -7.67
N LYS A 100 9.56 4.09 -7.31
CA LYS A 100 9.45 5.49 -6.88
C LYS A 100 8.84 6.37 -7.97
N TYR A 101 9.20 6.17 -9.24
CA TYR A 101 8.69 7.03 -10.32
C TYR A 101 7.20 6.86 -10.58
N SER A 102 6.69 5.63 -10.62
CA SER A 102 5.24 5.41 -10.78
C SER A 102 4.47 5.95 -9.57
N MET A 103 4.91 5.64 -8.34
CA MET A 103 4.25 6.16 -7.14
C MET A 103 4.25 7.70 -7.06
N ILE A 104 5.34 8.36 -7.48
CA ILE A 104 5.41 9.82 -7.57
C ILE A 104 4.43 10.35 -8.61
N LEU A 105 4.39 9.76 -9.81
CA LEU A 105 3.45 10.16 -10.86
C LEU A 105 1.99 10.05 -10.36
N PHE A 106 1.67 8.97 -9.65
CA PHE A 106 0.37 8.75 -9.03
C PHE A 106 0.00 9.80 -7.98
N LEU A 107 0.92 10.12 -7.07
CA LEU A 107 0.70 11.15 -6.05
C LEU A 107 0.52 12.53 -6.68
N ILE A 108 1.24 12.83 -7.76
CA ILE A 108 1.08 14.06 -8.52
C ILE A 108 -0.33 14.13 -9.13
N ILE A 109 -0.82 13.06 -9.75
CA ILE A 109 -2.17 13.02 -10.33
C ILE A 109 -3.24 13.25 -9.27
N ILE A 110 -3.14 12.58 -8.12
CA ILE A 110 -4.07 12.80 -6.99
C ILE A 110 -3.98 14.24 -6.50
N GLY A 111 -2.77 14.78 -6.35
CA GLY A 111 -2.54 16.15 -5.90
C GLY A 111 -3.17 17.18 -6.84
N ILE A 112 -2.98 17.03 -8.15
CA ILE A 112 -3.56 17.93 -9.16
C ILE A 112 -5.10 17.89 -9.09
N ASN A 113 -5.69 16.69 -9.01
CA ASN A 113 -7.14 16.55 -8.93
C ASN A 113 -7.70 17.14 -7.61
N ALA A 114 -7.03 16.88 -6.49
CA ALA A 114 -7.43 17.45 -5.19
C ALA A 114 -7.40 18.99 -5.23
N ILE A 115 -6.32 19.59 -5.74
CA ILE A 115 -6.20 21.04 -5.87
C ILE A 115 -7.30 21.61 -6.79
N ALA A 116 -7.58 20.94 -7.90
CA ALA A 116 -8.59 21.38 -8.85
C ALA A 116 -10.01 21.38 -8.22
N LEU A 117 -10.33 20.36 -7.43
CA LEU A 117 -11.60 20.24 -6.72
C LEU A 117 -11.72 21.24 -5.55
N LEU A 118 -10.60 21.56 -4.90
CA LEU A 118 -10.54 22.54 -3.79
C LEU A 118 -10.79 23.98 -4.23
N ASN A 119 -10.63 24.29 -5.52
CA ASN A 119 -10.89 25.63 -6.08
C ASN A 119 -12.38 25.91 -6.37
N THR A 120 -13.28 25.02 -6.00
CA THR A 120 -14.72 25.13 -6.29
C THR A 120 -15.50 25.50 -5.02
N ILE A 121 -16.66 26.12 -5.13
CA ILE A 121 -17.51 26.40 -3.96
C ILE A 121 -18.00 25.11 -3.28
N ILE A 122 -18.05 24.00 -4.03
CA ILE A 122 -18.45 22.67 -3.56
C ILE A 122 -17.28 21.90 -2.92
N TRP A 123 -16.10 22.52 -2.76
CA TRP A 123 -14.93 21.88 -2.17
C TRP A 123 -15.18 21.17 -0.83
N PRO A 124 -16.06 21.63 0.09
CA PRO A 124 -16.28 20.92 1.35
C PRO A 124 -16.89 19.54 1.13
N LEU A 125 -17.73 19.36 0.09
CA LEU A 125 -18.31 18.06 -0.25
C LEU A 125 -17.25 17.12 -0.83
N PHE A 126 -16.34 17.64 -1.66
CA PHE A 126 -15.21 16.84 -2.15
C PHE A 126 -14.25 16.44 -1.03
N LEU A 127 -14.03 17.30 -0.03
CA LEU A 127 -13.24 16.95 1.15
C LEU A 127 -13.90 15.81 1.94
N LEU A 128 -15.22 15.86 2.13
CA LEU A 128 -15.95 14.75 2.76
C LEU A 128 -15.77 13.45 1.96
N VAL A 129 -15.96 13.49 0.64
CA VAL A 129 -15.74 12.33 -0.24
C VAL A 129 -14.32 11.77 -0.12
N PHE A 130 -13.31 12.64 -0.01
CA PHE A 130 -11.93 12.22 0.19
C PHE A 130 -11.73 11.50 1.53
N ILE A 131 -12.26 12.06 2.62
CA ILE A 131 -12.21 11.43 3.95
C ILE A 131 -12.90 10.06 3.92
N PHE A 132 -14.10 9.97 3.33
CA PHE A 132 -14.82 8.70 3.19
C PHE A 132 -14.02 7.66 2.39
N SER A 133 -13.41 8.07 1.27
CA SER A 133 -12.56 7.20 0.45
C SER A 133 -11.36 6.67 1.25
N LEU A 134 -10.69 7.55 2.01
CA LEU A 134 -9.60 7.16 2.91
C LEU A 134 -10.06 6.19 3.99
N THR A 135 -11.21 6.44 4.62
CA THR A 135 -11.76 5.55 5.65
C THR A 135 -12.03 4.15 5.08
N VAL A 136 -12.63 4.05 3.90
CA VAL A 136 -12.88 2.75 3.23
C VAL A 136 -11.57 2.02 2.97
N VAL A 137 -10.58 2.69 2.39
CA VAL A 137 -9.27 2.08 2.11
C VAL A 137 -8.55 1.69 3.40
N TYR A 138 -8.64 2.50 4.45
CA TYR A 138 -8.07 2.20 5.75
C TYR A 138 -8.70 0.96 6.38
N ILE A 139 -10.03 0.83 6.35
CA ILE A 139 -10.72 -0.37 6.83
C ILE A 139 -10.24 -1.60 6.07
N ILE A 140 -10.15 -1.51 4.73
CA ILE A 140 -9.65 -2.60 3.89
C ILE A 140 -8.19 -2.93 4.24
N TYR A 141 -7.35 -1.92 4.45
CA TYR A 141 -5.97 -2.11 4.90
C TYR A 141 -5.90 -2.84 6.24
N VAL A 142 -6.67 -2.42 7.24
CA VAL A 142 -6.70 -3.07 8.57
C VAL A 142 -7.17 -4.52 8.46
N ILE A 143 -8.24 -4.78 7.71
CA ILE A 143 -8.74 -6.15 7.48
C ILE A 143 -7.67 -7.00 6.80
N THR A 144 -7.06 -6.47 5.74
CA THR A 144 -6.00 -7.16 4.99
C THR A 144 -4.81 -7.43 5.90
N LYS A 145 -4.36 -6.41 6.63
CA LYS A 145 -3.25 -6.50 7.58
C LYS A 145 -3.53 -7.56 8.64
N TYR A 146 -4.70 -7.58 9.27
CA TYR A 146 -5.07 -8.59 10.26
C TYR A 146 -5.11 -10.02 9.68
N LEU A 147 -5.58 -10.18 8.43
CA LEU A 147 -5.60 -11.46 7.73
C LEU A 147 -4.20 -11.99 7.36
N TYR A 148 -3.22 -11.11 7.16
CA TYR A 148 -1.87 -11.47 6.72
C TYR A 148 -0.79 -11.33 7.81
N GLU A 149 -1.02 -10.59 8.90
CA GLU A 149 -0.06 -10.44 10.01
C GLU A 149 0.18 -11.72 10.81
N GLY A 150 -0.72 -12.71 10.72
CA GLY A 150 -0.42 -14.06 11.21
C GLY A 150 0.56 -14.85 10.33
N LYS A 151 1.04 -14.28 9.21
CA LYS A 151 1.91 -14.95 8.21
C LYS A 151 3.22 -14.22 7.89
N ASP A 152 3.38 -12.95 8.27
CA ASP A 152 4.50 -12.10 7.88
C ASP A 152 5.37 -11.67 9.10
N GLU A 153 5.97 -12.62 9.82
CA GLU A 153 7.24 -12.32 10.51
C GLU A 153 8.32 -12.24 9.44
N LEU A 154 8.57 -11.03 8.94
CA LEU A 154 9.67 -10.77 8.01
C LEU A 154 10.96 -10.67 8.82
N TYR A 155 11.78 -11.71 8.75
CA TYR A 155 13.11 -11.68 9.35
C TYR A 155 14.11 -10.89 8.48
N GLU A 156 15.07 -10.21 9.09
CA GLU A 156 16.21 -9.58 8.42
C GLU A 156 17.27 -10.63 8.03
N ASP A 157 18.11 -10.34 7.02
CA ASP A 157 19.20 -11.25 6.63
C ASP A 157 20.26 -11.31 7.74
N ASN A 158 20.57 -12.51 8.22
CA ASN A 158 21.35 -12.79 9.42
C ASN A 158 20.70 -12.33 10.73
N GLU A 159 19.37 -12.23 10.79
CA GLU A 159 18.68 -11.99 12.06
C GLU A 159 18.83 -13.20 12.98
N LEU A 160 19.25 -12.92 14.21
CA LEU A 160 19.38 -13.92 15.27
C LEU A 160 17.99 -14.31 15.80
N ILE A 161 17.61 -15.57 15.56
CA ILE A 161 16.32 -16.12 15.94
C ILE A 161 16.35 -16.65 17.37
N LYS A 162 17.43 -17.35 17.73
CA LYS A 162 17.56 -18.00 19.03
C LYS A 162 19.02 -18.23 19.39
N ILE A 163 19.32 -18.05 20.68
CA ILE A 163 20.56 -18.54 21.30
C ILE A 163 20.16 -19.61 22.32
N GLU A 164 20.73 -20.80 22.21
CA GLU A 164 20.63 -21.84 23.23
C GLU A 164 22.01 -22.06 23.85
N VAL A 165 22.08 -22.01 25.18
CA VAL A 165 23.33 -22.06 25.96
C VAL A 165 23.33 -23.23 26.94
N GLY A 166 24.52 -23.63 27.40
CA GLY A 166 24.66 -24.57 28.51
C GLY A 166 24.90 -26.03 28.09
N PHE A 167 25.35 -26.27 26.85
CA PHE A 167 25.73 -27.61 26.41
C PHE A 167 27.12 -27.98 26.95
N GLN A 168 27.26 -29.18 27.50
CA GLN A 168 28.54 -29.64 28.07
C GLN A 168 29.46 -30.20 26.99
N THR A 169 28.88 -30.78 25.94
CA THR A 169 29.60 -31.36 24.81
C THR A 169 29.19 -30.72 23.48
N LYS A 170 30.03 -30.87 22.46
CA LYS A 170 29.71 -30.36 21.11
C LYS A 170 28.60 -31.20 20.49
N GLU A 171 28.62 -32.50 20.76
CA GLU A 171 27.66 -33.49 20.27
C GLU A 171 26.23 -33.20 20.79
N GLU A 172 26.09 -32.73 22.04
CA GLU A 172 24.80 -32.26 22.58
C GLU A 172 24.25 -31.04 21.83
N ALA A 173 25.12 -30.08 21.52
CA ALA A 173 24.77 -28.88 20.76
C ALA A 173 24.39 -29.23 19.30
N GLU A 174 25.12 -30.15 18.67
CA GLU A 174 24.81 -30.65 17.31
C GLU A 174 23.46 -31.37 17.26
N LYS A 175 23.19 -32.27 18.21
CA LYS A 175 21.91 -32.99 18.28
C LYS A 175 20.72 -32.05 18.45
N TYR A 176 20.85 -31.05 19.34
CA TYR A 176 19.82 -30.03 19.50
C TYR A 176 19.59 -29.22 18.22
N THR A 177 20.67 -28.91 17.50
CA THR A 177 20.62 -28.19 16.22
C THR A 177 19.86 -28.98 15.17
N GLU A 178 20.12 -30.27 15.03
CA GLU A 178 19.39 -31.15 14.10
C GLU A 178 17.89 -31.23 14.43
N GLU A 179 17.53 -31.38 15.71
CA GLU A 179 16.13 -31.42 16.15
C GLU A 179 15.42 -30.09 15.86
N PHE A 180 16.08 -28.96 16.14
CA PHE A 180 15.52 -27.63 15.88
C PHE A 180 15.35 -27.37 14.37
N LEU A 181 16.36 -27.66 13.56
CA LEU A 181 16.29 -27.52 12.11
C LEU A 181 15.21 -28.41 11.51
N THR A 182 15.12 -29.66 11.94
CA THR A 182 14.10 -30.61 11.43
C THR A 182 12.68 -30.11 11.70
N TYR A 183 12.44 -29.53 12.88
CA TYR A 183 11.11 -29.05 13.24
C TYR A 183 10.75 -27.73 12.56
N TRP A 184 11.71 -26.81 12.42
CA TRP A 184 11.44 -25.43 12.00
C TRP A 184 11.83 -25.10 10.55
N ALA A 185 12.71 -25.86 9.90
CA ALA A 185 13.21 -25.54 8.55
C ALA A 185 12.07 -25.34 7.53
N ASP A 186 11.08 -26.23 7.51
CA ASP A 186 9.96 -26.15 6.59
C ASP A 186 9.10 -24.89 6.76
N ASP A 187 9.00 -24.36 7.99
CA ASP A 187 8.23 -23.14 8.27
C ASP A 187 9.00 -21.89 7.78
N PHE A 188 10.30 -21.85 8.00
CA PHE A 188 11.17 -20.78 7.52
C PHE A 188 11.34 -20.81 5.99
N GLU A 189 11.49 -21.99 5.37
CA GLU A 189 11.58 -22.11 3.91
C GLU A 189 10.29 -21.65 3.22
N ARG A 190 9.13 -21.98 3.80
CA ARG A 190 7.82 -21.48 3.32
C ARG A 190 7.72 -19.95 3.37
N LYS A 191 8.43 -19.31 4.30
CA LYS A 191 8.54 -17.85 4.43
C LYS A 191 9.67 -17.25 3.57
N GLY A 192 10.43 -18.06 2.84
CA GLY A 192 11.53 -17.62 1.96
C GLY A 192 12.88 -17.47 2.65
N TYR A 193 13.03 -18.02 3.84
CA TYR A 193 14.24 -17.97 4.65
C TYR A 193 14.84 -19.37 4.83
N ARG A 194 16.16 -19.47 4.83
CA ARG A 194 16.89 -20.64 5.29
C ARG A 194 17.34 -20.40 6.71
N LEU A 195 17.11 -21.37 7.60
CA LEU A 195 17.64 -21.34 8.95
C LEU A 195 19.08 -21.87 8.92
N VAL A 196 20.01 -21.17 9.57
CA VAL A 196 21.43 -21.50 9.62
C VAL A 196 21.90 -21.45 11.07
N ASP A 197 22.70 -22.42 11.49
CA ASP A 197 23.25 -22.50 12.83
C ASP A 197 24.73 -22.09 12.88
N SER A 198 25.17 -21.69 14.07
CA SER A 198 26.57 -21.51 14.41
C SER A 198 26.83 -22.02 15.82
N ILE A 199 27.54 -23.14 15.93
CA ILE A 199 27.97 -23.72 17.21
C ILE A 199 29.28 -23.06 17.65
N LYS A 200 29.27 -22.44 18.83
CA LYS A 200 30.41 -21.73 19.40
C LYS A 200 30.69 -22.22 20.81
N LYS A 201 31.92 -21.98 21.27
CA LYS A 201 32.36 -22.32 22.62
C LYS A 201 32.58 -21.03 23.41
N ASP A 202 31.91 -20.92 24.55
CA ASP A 202 32.05 -19.79 25.46
C ASP A 202 33.37 -19.89 26.26
N PRO A 203 34.02 -18.77 26.63
CA PRO A 203 35.13 -18.72 27.59
C PRO A 203 34.94 -19.55 28.87
N LYS A 204 33.71 -19.83 29.32
CA LYS A 204 33.42 -20.69 30.47
C LYS A 204 33.50 -22.20 30.18
N LYS A 205 33.96 -22.59 28.97
CA LYS A 205 34.02 -23.95 28.42
C LYS A 205 32.67 -24.60 28.08
N GLU A 206 31.57 -23.86 28.16
CA GLU A 206 30.25 -24.32 27.73
C GLU A 206 30.06 -24.08 26.23
N TRP A 207 29.33 -24.97 25.57
CA TRP A 207 28.94 -24.84 24.17
C TRP A 207 27.58 -24.13 24.07
N TYR A 208 27.39 -23.35 23.01
CA TYR A 208 26.14 -22.69 22.68
C TYR A 208 25.90 -22.69 21.18
N VAL A 209 24.63 -22.60 20.81
CA VAL A 209 24.16 -22.59 19.42
C VAL A 209 23.42 -21.28 19.17
N GLU A 210 23.79 -20.61 18.09
CA GLU A 210 23.06 -19.46 17.57
C GLU A 210 22.37 -19.86 16.27
N PHE A 211 21.07 -19.54 16.13
CA PHE A 211 20.33 -19.73 14.89
C PHE A 211 20.05 -18.39 14.24
N PHE A 212 20.32 -18.30 12.94
CA PHE A 212 20.12 -17.12 12.12
C PHE A 212 19.29 -17.43 10.88
N THR A 213 18.63 -16.42 10.35
CA THR A 213 17.99 -16.52 9.03
C THR A 213 18.93 -16.08 7.92
N GLN A 214 18.82 -16.73 6.77
CA GLN A 214 19.43 -16.29 5.51
C GLN A 214 18.37 -16.23 4.43
N ILE A 215 18.39 -15.18 3.61
CA ILE A 215 17.45 -15.07 2.49
C ILE A 215 17.80 -16.10 1.41
N ILE A 216 16.81 -16.88 0.97
CA ILE A 216 16.96 -17.80 -0.17
C ILE A 216 16.98 -16.96 -1.46
N LYS A 217 18.12 -16.92 -2.16
CA LYS A 217 18.32 -16.17 -3.41
C LYS A 217 17.80 -16.90 -4.65
#